data_AF-A0A1E3RBR3-F1
#
_entry.id   AF-A0A1E3RBR3-F1
#
_cell.length_a   1.000
_cell.length_b   1.000
_cell.length_c   1.000
_cell.angle_alpha   90.00
_cell.angle_beta   90.00
_cell.angle_gamma   90.00
#
_symmetry.space_group_name_H-M   'P 1'
#
loop_
_entity.id
_entity.type
_entity.pdbx_description
1 polymer ?
#
loop_
_entity_poly.entity_id
_entity_poly.type
_entity_poly.pdbx_seq_one_letter_code
_entity_poly.pdbx_strand_id
1 'polypeptide(L)'
;MSDRPGITDSIAARQNSATAVCEVFGFPREDWPMFARWAAGPMTPLDEETLFQYVDLKIAERCWKPTDDLLSQLIDVEVDGVELTTDEIHRFVASLIGATVF
;
A
#
# COMPACT_ATOMS: atom_id res chain seq x y z
N MET A 1 -29.07 -0.95 15.62
CA MET A 1 -27.74 -1.52 15.31
C MET A 1 -26.74 -0.83 16.20
N SER A 2 -26.34 -1.47 17.30
CA SER A 2 -25.42 -0.88 18.27
C SER A 2 -24.02 -0.88 17.68
N ASP A 3 -23.48 0.31 17.47
CA ASP A 3 -22.06 0.53 17.24
C ASP A 3 -21.31 -0.14 18.39
N ARG A 4 -20.49 -1.17 18.11
CA ARG A 4 -19.63 -1.79 19.13
C ARG A 4 -18.35 -0.96 19.15
N PRO A 5 -18.09 -0.16 20.20
CA PRO A 5 -17.02 0.84 20.20
C PRO A 5 -15.67 0.27 19.73
N GLY A 6 -15.32 -0.95 20.17
CA GLY A 6 -14.05 -1.57 19.79
C GLY A 6 -13.88 -1.98 18.32
N ILE A 7 -14.95 -2.19 17.54
CA ILE A 7 -14.83 -2.54 16.11
C ILE A 7 -14.53 -1.27 15.30
N THR A 8 -15.22 -0.18 15.61
CA THR A 8 -15.09 1.11 14.92
C THR A 8 -13.72 1.73 15.20
N ASP A 9 -13.22 1.62 16.44
CA ASP A 9 -11.86 2.04 16.80
C ASP A 9 -10.78 1.26 16.04
N SER A 10 -10.99 -0.05 15.82
CA SER A 10 -10.07 -0.91 15.06
C SER A 10 -10.09 -0.61 13.55
N ILE A 11 -11.25 -0.27 12.97
CA ILE A 11 -11.35 0.18 11.57
C ILE A 11 -10.60 1.50 11.39
N ALA A 12 -10.85 2.49 12.25
CA ALA A 12 -10.20 3.79 12.18
C ALA A 12 -8.68 3.66 12.32
N ALA A 13 -8.20 2.80 13.23
CA ALA A 13 -6.77 2.52 13.38
C ALA A 13 -6.15 1.98 12.09
N ARG A 14 -6.79 1.02 11.41
CA ARG A 14 -6.29 0.46 10.13
C ARG A 14 -6.26 1.49 9.01
N GLN A 15 -7.30 2.32 8.91
CA GLN A 15 -7.37 3.40 7.93
C GLN A 15 -6.26 4.45 8.13
N ASN A 16 -6.00 4.81 9.39
CA ASN A 16 -4.91 5.70 9.74
C ASN A 16 -3.54 5.09 9.39
N SER A 17 -3.34 3.80 9.65
CA SER A 17 -2.12 3.10 9.25
C SER A 17 -1.92 3.10 7.73
N ALA A 18 -2.96 2.82 6.95
CA ALA A 18 -2.88 2.87 5.49
C ALA A 18 -2.56 4.28 4.96
N THR A 19 -3.07 5.31 5.64
CA THR A 19 -2.76 6.70 5.31
C THR A 19 -1.28 7.02 5.58
N ALA A 20 -0.73 6.56 6.71
CA ALA A 20 0.69 6.70 7.02
C ALA A 20 1.58 5.94 6.01
N VAL A 21 1.13 4.76 5.55
CA VAL A 21 1.80 4.04 4.46
C VAL A 21 1.80 4.89 3.19
N CYS A 22 0.66 5.43 2.76
CA CYS A 22 0.62 6.28 1.57
C CYS A 22 1.57 7.47 1.64
N GLU A 23 1.70 8.09 2.82
CA GLU A 23 2.64 9.18 3.06
C GLU A 23 4.10 8.76 2.88
N VAL A 24 4.50 7.64 3.52
CA VAL A 24 5.88 7.13 3.44
C VAL A 24 6.24 6.67 2.01
N PHE A 25 5.28 6.14 1.27
CA PHE A 25 5.45 5.74 -0.13
C PHE A 25 5.43 6.92 -1.13
N GLY A 26 5.12 8.14 -0.67
CA GLY A 26 5.03 9.31 -1.56
C GLY A 26 3.87 9.21 -2.55
N PHE A 27 2.78 8.52 -2.18
CA PHE A 27 1.59 8.43 -3.02
C PHE A 27 0.80 9.74 -3.02
N PRO A 28 0.19 10.15 -4.16
CA PRO A 28 -0.63 11.35 -4.23
C PRO A 28 -1.79 11.30 -3.23
N ARG A 29 -2.07 12.45 -2.59
CA ARG A 29 -3.06 12.53 -1.50
C ARG A 29 -4.49 12.24 -1.97
N GLU A 30 -4.78 12.50 -3.23
CA GLU A 30 -6.04 12.16 -3.90
C GLU A 30 -6.34 10.66 -3.91
N ASP A 31 -5.30 9.82 -3.84
CA ASP A 31 -5.43 8.36 -3.91
C ASP A 31 -5.63 7.74 -2.51
N TRP A 32 -5.28 8.45 -1.43
CA TRP A 32 -5.33 7.94 -0.05
C TRP A 32 -6.69 7.37 0.39
N PRO A 33 -7.85 7.94 -0.02
CA PRO A 33 -9.16 7.35 0.31
C PRO A 33 -9.34 5.92 -0.21
N MET A 34 -8.72 5.57 -1.35
CA MET A 34 -8.75 4.21 -1.89
C MET A 34 -8.03 3.21 -0.97
N PHE A 35 -6.86 3.59 -0.46
CA PHE A 35 -6.09 2.79 0.49
C PHE A 35 -6.78 2.64 1.84
N ALA A 36 -7.38 3.71 2.36
CA ALA A 36 -8.18 3.65 3.57
C ALA A 36 -9.38 2.71 3.39
N ARG A 37 -9.99 2.64 2.20
CA ARG A 37 -11.05 1.67 1.90
C ARG A 37 -10.52 0.24 1.95
N TRP A 38 -9.39 -0.04 1.30
CA TRP A 38 -8.78 -1.39 1.33
C TRP A 38 -8.40 -1.83 2.73
N ALA A 39 -7.89 -0.93 3.58
CA ALA A 39 -7.52 -1.27 4.95
C ALA A 39 -8.71 -1.49 5.89
N ALA A 40 -9.93 -1.05 5.53
CA ALA A 40 -11.13 -1.17 6.35
C ALA A 40 -11.71 -2.60 6.39
N GLY A 41 -11.29 -3.49 5.49
CA GLY A 41 -11.80 -4.85 5.39
C GLY A 41 -10.88 -5.76 4.58
N PRO A 42 -11.27 -7.03 4.37
CA PRO A 42 -10.53 -7.89 3.45
C PRO A 42 -10.61 -7.38 2.01
N MET A 43 -9.53 -7.58 1.26
CA MET A 43 -9.52 -7.29 -0.17
C MET A 43 -10.16 -8.42 -0.95
N THR A 44 -10.93 -8.04 -1.98
CA THR A 44 -11.32 -8.98 -3.02
C THR A 44 -10.13 -9.21 -3.98
N PRO A 45 -10.13 -10.28 -4.79
CA PRO A 45 -9.10 -10.46 -5.82
C PRO A 45 -8.99 -9.27 -6.79
N LEU A 46 -10.11 -8.59 -7.06
CA LEU A 46 -10.14 -7.38 -7.88
C LEU A 46 -9.49 -6.18 -7.17
N ASP A 47 -9.69 -6.03 -5.86
CA ASP A 47 -9.03 -4.98 -5.08
C ASP A 47 -7.51 -5.18 -5.07
N GLU A 48 -7.06 -6.43 -4.92
CA GLU A 48 -5.63 -6.80 -4.96
C GLU A 48 -5.03 -6.52 -6.35
N GLU A 49 -5.70 -6.94 -7.43
CA GLU A 49 -5.27 -6.62 -8.79
C GLU A 49 -5.19 -5.11 -9.01
N THR A 50 -6.17 -4.34 -8.52
CA THR A 50 -6.19 -2.88 -8.63
C THR A 50 -5.03 -2.25 -7.85
N LEU A 51 -4.72 -2.76 -6.65
CA LEU A 51 -3.57 -2.32 -5.86
C LEU A 51 -2.26 -2.56 -6.63
N PHE A 52 -2.08 -3.73 -7.22
CA PHE A 52 -0.85 -4.06 -7.95
C PHE A 52 -0.69 -3.21 -9.20
N GLN A 53 -1.75 -3.03 -10.00
CA GLN A 53 -1.72 -2.13 -11.16
C GLN A 53 -1.40 -0.68 -10.78
N TYR A 54 -1.92 -0.22 -9.63
CA TYR A 54 -1.59 1.11 -9.12
C TYR A 54 -0.11 1.20 -8.74
N VAL A 55 0.43 0.20 -8.04
CA VAL A 55 1.84 0.17 -7.65
C VAL A 55 2.76 0.07 -8.88
N ASP A 56 2.42 -0.73 -9.88
CA ASP A 56 3.13 -0.80 -11.17
C ASP A 56 3.28 0.59 -11.81
N LEU A 57 2.20 1.38 -11.84
CA LEU A 57 2.24 2.74 -12.36
C LEU A 57 3.17 3.63 -11.53
N LYS A 58 3.13 3.51 -10.19
CA LYS A 58 3.99 4.30 -9.31
C LYS A 58 5.45 3.90 -9.40
N ILE A 59 5.75 2.63 -9.64
CA ILE A 59 7.09 2.13 -9.95
C ILE A 59 7.56 2.74 -11.27
N ALA A 60 6.77 2.65 -12.34
CA ALA A 60 7.13 3.20 -13.64
C ALA A 60 7.40 4.72 -13.60
N GLU A 61 6.59 5.47 -12.86
CA GLU A 61 6.80 6.90 -12.60
C GLU A 61 8.19 7.16 -11.97
N ARG A 62 8.60 6.35 -11.00
CA ARG A 62 9.86 6.50 -10.26
C ARG A 62 11.07 5.97 -11.00
N CYS A 63 10.91 4.95 -11.84
CA CYS A 63 11.93 4.55 -12.81
C CYS A 63 12.29 5.70 -13.76
N TRP A 64 11.31 6.52 -14.15
CA TRP A 64 11.56 7.70 -14.98
C TRP A 64 12.05 8.91 -14.18
N LYS A 65 11.48 9.12 -12.98
CA LYS A 65 11.78 10.27 -12.13
C LYS A 65 11.81 9.83 -10.66
N PRO A 66 12.97 9.38 -10.15
CA PRO A 66 13.11 8.98 -8.76
C PRO A 66 12.74 10.11 -7.80
N THR A 67 12.18 9.75 -6.66
CA THR A 67 11.80 10.64 -5.56
C THR A 67 12.47 10.19 -4.25
N ASP A 68 12.39 11.00 -3.20
CA ASP A 68 12.92 10.66 -1.87
C ASP A 68 11.82 10.00 -1.02
N ASP A 69 11.22 8.92 -1.55
CA ASP A 69 10.17 8.15 -0.87
C ASP A 69 10.55 6.67 -0.74
N LEU A 70 9.82 5.95 0.12
CA LEU A 70 10.10 4.54 0.37
C LEU A 70 9.94 3.69 -0.90
N LEU A 71 9.04 4.05 -1.82
CA LEU A 71 8.90 3.29 -3.06
C LEU A 71 10.16 3.38 -3.92
N SER A 72 10.74 4.57 -4.03
CA SER A 72 12.01 4.77 -4.74
C SER A 72 13.15 4.01 -4.07
N GLN A 73 13.18 3.98 -2.73
CA GLN A 73 14.17 3.19 -2.00
C GLN A 73 13.98 1.68 -2.23
N LEU A 74 12.75 1.17 -2.31
CA LEU A 74 12.47 -0.24 -2.59
C LEU A 74 12.80 -0.65 -4.02
N ILE A 75 12.76 0.29 -4.98
CA ILE A 75 13.17 0.03 -6.37
C ILE A 75 14.69 -0.11 -6.47
N ASP A 76 15.45 0.67 -5.69
CA ASP A 76 16.92 0.72 -5.73
C ASP A 76 17.59 -0.26 -4.74
N VAL A 77 16.82 -0.87 -3.83
CA VAL A 77 17.40 -1.74 -2.79
C VAL A 77 17.86 -3.08 -3.38
N GLU A 78 19.08 -3.45 -3.03
CA GLU A 78 19.64 -4.77 -3.29
C GLU A 78 19.82 -5.55 -1.98
N VAL A 79 19.41 -6.81 -1.97
CA VAL A 79 19.65 -7.76 -0.87
C VAL A 79 20.49 -8.91 -1.42
N ASP A 80 21.67 -9.12 -0.84
CA ASP A 80 22.64 -10.11 -1.32
C ASP A 80 23.00 -9.95 -2.82
N GLY A 81 22.98 -8.72 -3.32
CA GLY A 81 23.27 -8.37 -4.72
C GLY A 81 22.12 -8.67 -5.69
N VAL A 82 20.90 -8.86 -5.17
CA VAL A 82 19.68 -9.06 -5.96
C VAL A 82 18.69 -7.93 -5.66
N GLU A 83 18.27 -7.22 -6.69
CA GLU A 83 17.20 -6.21 -6.62
C GLU A 83 15.86 -6.87 -6.29
N LEU A 84 14.97 -6.12 -5.62
CA LEU A 84 13.60 -6.58 -5.42
C LEU A 84 12.84 -6.66 -6.75
N THR A 85 12.15 -7.77 -6.95
CA THR A 85 11.18 -7.90 -8.05
C THR A 85 9.93 -7.06 -7.79
N THR A 86 9.24 -6.68 -8.87
CA THR A 86 7.95 -5.99 -8.78
C THR A 86 6.94 -6.75 -7.91
N ASP A 87 6.91 -8.08 -8.00
CA ASP A 87 6.03 -8.92 -7.18
C ASP A 87 6.38 -8.86 -5.68
N GLU A 88 7.65 -8.68 -5.33
CA GLU A 88 8.08 -8.49 -3.94
C GLU A 88 7.68 -7.11 -3.42
N ILE A 89 7.82 -6.07 -4.25
CA ILE A 89 7.36 -4.72 -3.91
C ILE A 89 5.83 -4.72 -3.72
N HIS A 90 5.07 -5.39 -4.59
CA HIS A 90 3.62 -5.57 -4.47
C HIS A 90 3.23 -6.20 -3.13
N ARG A 91 3.84 -7.34 -2.79
CA ARG A 91 3.58 -8.03 -1.52
C ARG A 91 3.97 -7.18 -0.31
N PHE A 92 5.06 -6.42 -0.40
CA PHE A 92 5.48 -5.52 0.67
C PHE A 92 4.47 -4.40 0.91
N VAL A 93 4.00 -3.73 -0.16
CA VAL A 93 2.96 -2.70 -0.08
C VAL A 93 1.67 -3.27 0.50
N ALA A 94 1.18 -4.39 -0.02
CA ALA A 94 -0.02 -5.05 0.47
C ALA A 94 0.08 -5.40 1.96
N SER A 95 1.22 -5.94 2.39
CA SER A 95 1.46 -6.29 3.80
C SER A 95 1.35 -5.07 4.72
N LEU A 96 1.90 -3.92 4.30
CA LEU A 96 1.87 -2.69 5.10
C LEU A 96 0.48 -2.06 5.21
N ILE A 97 -0.35 -2.18 4.19
CA ILE A 97 -1.74 -1.71 4.21
C ILE A 97 -2.62 -2.59 5.11
N GLY A 98 -2.10 -3.75 5.55
CA GLY A 98 -2.86 -4.73 6.33
C GLY A 98 -3.77 -5.59 5.45
N ALA A 99 -3.40 -5.76 4.17
CA ALA A 99 -4.07 -6.65 3.24
C ALA A 99 -4.21 -8.05 3.84
N THR A 100 -5.46 -8.46 4.09
CA THR A 100 -5.77 -9.88 4.33
C THR A 100 -6.44 -10.39 3.07
N VAL A 101 -5.71 -11.22 2.31
CA VAL A 101 -6.21 -11.88 1.11
C VAL A 101 -6.97 -13.15 1.55
N PHE A 102 -8.17 -13.38 1.00
CA PHE A 102 -9.00 -14.57 1.26
C PHE A 102 -9.09 -15.46 0.03
#